data_AF-A0A930RYX4-F1
#
_entry.id   AF-A0A930RYX4-F1
#
_cell.length_a   1.000
_cell.length_b   1.000
_cell.length_c   1.000
_cell.angle_alpha   90.00
_cell.angle_beta   90.00
_cell.angle_gamma   90.00
#
_symmetry.space_group_name_H-M   'P 1'
#
loop_
_entity.id
_entity.type
_entity.pdbx_description
1 polymer ?
#
loop_
_entity_poly.entity_id
_entity_poly.type
_entity_poly.pdbx_seq_one_letter_code
_entity_poly.pdbx_strand_id
1 'polypeptide(L)'
;MKSISKTVKLGLCAAVLIGLAGCAKTQKETTTQAAPETTTVAAQTQEAPQWVATYTNISNPSSVEEVKALLSAYLDKESVEKFFEFVNDYNEIVGETGLQGDFASFTKTEYDVEKISSLWNAKHGDFVGTNCRINTYALLKNKITIPK
;
A
#
# COMPACT_ATOMS: atom_id res chain seq x y z
N MET A 1 5.19 -43.87 -33.32
CA MET A 1 5.04 -43.84 -34.80
C MET A 1 3.70 -43.21 -35.16
N LYS A 2 3.65 -42.52 -36.31
CA LYS A 2 2.61 -41.62 -36.87
C LYS A 2 2.53 -40.22 -36.26
N SER A 3 2.47 -39.10 -36.99
CA SER A 3 3.00 -38.61 -38.30
C SER A 3 2.24 -37.31 -38.59
N ILE A 4 2.96 -36.18 -38.60
CA ILE A 4 2.88 -35.00 -39.49
C ILE A 4 1.60 -34.78 -40.33
N SER A 5 1.04 -33.56 -40.30
CA SER A 5 0.85 -32.75 -41.53
C SER A 5 0.72 -31.25 -41.25
N LYS A 6 1.43 -30.45 -42.06
CA LYS A 6 1.40 -28.98 -42.13
C LYS A 6 0.41 -28.56 -43.23
N THR A 7 -0.27 -27.44 -43.05
CA THR A 7 -0.87 -26.70 -44.17
C THR A 7 -0.62 -25.20 -44.03
N VAL A 8 0.19 -24.69 -44.96
CA VAL A 8 0.38 -23.28 -45.27
C VAL A 8 -0.61 -22.93 -46.38
N LYS A 9 -1.32 -21.81 -46.28
CA LYS A 9 -1.97 -21.17 -47.43
C LYS A 9 -1.58 -19.70 -47.47
N LEU A 10 -0.74 -19.39 -48.45
CA LEU A 10 -0.36 -18.06 -48.90
C LEU A 10 -1.36 -17.64 -50.00
N GLY A 11 -2.03 -16.51 -49.83
CA GLY A 11 -2.88 -15.87 -50.84
C GLY A 11 -2.34 -14.49 -51.19
N LEU A 12 -2.14 -14.23 -52.48
CA LEU A 12 -1.30 -13.20 -53.09
C LEU A 12 -2.14 -12.06 -53.72
N CYS A 13 -1.67 -10.82 -53.52
CA CYS A 13 -1.78 -9.58 -54.32
C CYS A 13 -3.14 -8.98 -54.73
N ALA A 14 -3.30 -7.67 -54.43
CA ALA A 14 -3.24 -6.60 -55.44
C ALA A 14 -3.16 -5.20 -54.76
N ALA A 15 -2.22 -4.37 -55.20
CA ALA A 15 -2.04 -2.97 -54.80
C ALA A 15 -2.97 -2.04 -55.58
N VAL A 16 -3.21 -0.79 -55.09
CA VAL A 16 -3.23 0.47 -55.89
C VAL A 16 -3.61 1.74 -55.05
N LEU A 17 -2.66 2.67 -55.03
CA LEU A 17 -2.69 4.17 -55.09
C LEU A 17 -3.30 5.09 -54.00
N ILE A 18 -2.37 5.73 -53.27
CA ILE A 18 -2.10 7.19 -53.08
C ILE A 18 -3.27 8.19 -53.22
N GLY A 19 -3.47 8.99 -52.16
CA GLY A 19 -4.07 10.33 -52.22
C GLY A 19 -3.65 11.19 -51.02
N LEU A 20 -2.63 12.05 -51.20
CA LEU A 20 -2.26 13.13 -50.29
C LEU A 20 -3.14 14.37 -50.58
N ALA A 21 -3.77 14.91 -49.56
CA ALA A 21 -4.17 16.31 -49.45
C ALA A 21 -3.89 16.71 -47.99
N GLY A 22 -3.22 17.80 -47.63
CA GLY A 22 -2.72 18.97 -48.35
C GLY A 22 -2.40 19.99 -47.24
N CYS A 23 -1.23 20.61 -47.31
CA CYS A 23 -0.59 21.38 -46.23
C CYS A 23 -1.25 22.75 -45.96
N ALA A 24 -1.05 23.28 -44.74
CA ALA A 24 -0.79 24.70 -44.53
C ALA A 24 0.31 24.88 -43.48
N LYS A 25 1.12 25.93 -43.68
CA LYS A 25 2.53 26.06 -43.30
C LYS A 25 2.78 26.49 -41.85
N THR A 26 3.97 26.08 -41.40
CA THR A 26 4.81 26.61 -40.31
C THR A 26 4.72 28.12 -40.06
N GLN A 27 4.68 28.50 -38.78
CA GLN A 27 5.54 29.57 -38.23
C GLN A 27 6.00 29.25 -36.79
N LYS A 28 7.20 29.75 -36.51
CA LYS A 28 8.14 29.49 -35.41
C LYS A 28 7.94 30.50 -34.26
N GLU A 29 8.29 30.07 -33.04
CA GLU A 29 8.86 30.86 -31.92
C GLU A 29 7.98 31.97 -31.29
N THR A 30 8.01 32.36 -30.02
CA THR A 30 8.68 31.98 -28.76
C THR A 30 7.95 32.83 -27.68
N THR A 31 7.75 32.31 -26.45
CA THR A 31 7.92 33.01 -25.14
C THR A 31 7.03 32.42 -24.04
N THR A 32 7.69 31.73 -23.11
CA THR A 32 7.52 31.64 -21.64
C THR A 32 6.18 31.99 -20.99
N GLN A 33 5.56 31.03 -20.28
CA GLN A 33 5.28 31.06 -18.82
C GLN A 33 4.61 29.75 -18.33
N ALA A 34 4.74 29.47 -17.02
CA ALA A 34 4.75 28.15 -16.37
C ALA A 34 3.37 27.50 -16.05
N ALA A 35 3.37 26.14 -16.02
CA ALA A 35 2.50 25.16 -15.33
C ALA A 35 0.97 25.13 -15.66
N PRO A 36 0.24 23.97 -15.55
CA PRO A 36 0.59 22.74 -14.85
C PRO A 36 0.60 21.46 -15.73
N GLU A 37 1.47 20.51 -15.38
CA GLU A 37 1.44 19.16 -15.96
C GLU A 37 0.17 18.44 -15.52
N THR A 38 -0.77 18.30 -16.45
CA THR A 38 -1.87 17.35 -16.31
C THR A 38 -1.35 15.98 -16.72
N THR A 39 -0.66 15.31 -15.81
CA THR A 39 -0.31 13.89 -16.00
C THR A 39 -1.58 13.08 -15.83
N THR A 40 -2.24 12.76 -16.94
CA THR A 40 -3.29 11.75 -16.99
C THR A 40 -2.69 10.40 -16.62
N VAL A 41 -2.80 10.02 -15.34
CA VAL A 41 -2.53 8.65 -14.90
C VAL A 41 -3.69 7.80 -15.43
N ALA A 42 -3.41 7.01 -16.47
CA ALA A 42 -4.32 5.98 -16.94
C ALA A 42 -4.65 5.07 -15.75
N ALA A 43 -5.94 4.98 -15.40
CA ALA A 43 -6.43 4.07 -14.37
C ALA A 43 -6.08 2.63 -14.80
N GLN A 44 -5.06 2.06 -14.16
CA GLN A 44 -4.79 0.64 -14.23
C GLN A 44 -5.79 -0.05 -13.32
N THR A 45 -6.75 -0.77 -13.91
CA THR A 45 -7.64 -1.67 -13.18
C THR A 45 -6.76 -2.76 -12.55
N GLN A 46 -6.47 -2.64 -11.26
CA GLN A 46 -5.83 -3.70 -10.50
C GLN A 46 -6.83 -4.86 -10.36
N GLU A 47 -6.50 -6.03 -10.92
CA GLU A 47 -7.20 -7.27 -10.57
C GLU A 47 -7.09 -7.47 -9.06
N ALA A 48 -8.24 -7.63 -8.40
CA ALA A 48 -8.29 -7.85 -6.97
C ALA A 48 -7.62 -9.20 -6.64
N PRO A 49 -6.74 -9.26 -5.62
CA PRO A 49 -6.14 -10.51 -5.21
C PRO A 49 -7.20 -11.54 -4.77
N GLN A 50 -7.04 -12.79 -5.21
CA GLN A 50 -7.86 -13.96 -4.82
C GLN A 50 -7.53 -14.52 -3.41
N TRP A 51 -6.97 -13.71 -2.50
CA TRP A 51 -6.74 -14.14 -1.11
C TRP A 51 -7.64 -13.36 -0.15
N VAL A 52 -8.36 -14.09 0.70
CA VAL A 52 -9.16 -13.53 1.79
C VAL A 52 -8.25 -13.43 3.01
N ALA A 53 -7.97 -12.21 3.47
CA ALA A 53 -7.35 -11.99 4.77
C ALA A 53 -8.29 -11.28 5.72
N THR A 54 -7.98 -11.38 7.01
CA THR A 54 -8.58 -10.55 8.05
C THR A 54 -7.60 -9.48 8.50
N TYR A 55 -8.14 -8.40 9.05
CA TYR A 55 -7.41 -7.23 9.48
C TYR A 55 -8.03 -6.63 10.75
N THR A 56 -7.17 -6.13 11.63
CA THR A 56 -7.51 -5.35 12.81
C THR A 56 -6.41 -4.31 13.05
N ASN A 57 -6.78 -3.15 13.58
CA ASN A 57 -5.88 -2.16 14.14
C ASN A 57 -5.44 -2.48 15.58
N ILE A 58 -5.93 -3.58 16.17
CA ILE A 58 -5.68 -3.96 17.57
C ILE A 58 -6.20 -2.86 18.51
N SER A 59 -7.36 -2.28 18.18
CA SER A 59 -7.90 -1.09 18.85
C SER A 59 -9.05 -1.38 19.83
N ASN A 60 -9.42 -2.65 20.01
CA ASN A 60 -10.43 -3.05 20.98
C ASN A 60 -9.94 -4.19 21.89
N PRO A 61 -10.58 -4.43 23.05
CA PRO A 61 -10.10 -5.41 24.03
C PRO A 61 -9.96 -6.83 23.45
N SER A 62 -10.91 -7.26 22.62
CA SER A 62 -10.91 -8.62 22.04
C SER A 62 -9.69 -8.85 21.15
N SER A 63 -9.42 -7.94 20.20
CA SER A 63 -8.25 -8.04 19.30
C SER A 63 -6.94 -7.90 20.07
N VAL A 64 -6.89 -7.04 21.11
CA VAL A 64 -5.73 -6.91 22.00
C VAL A 64 -5.43 -8.23 22.71
N GLU A 65 -6.43 -8.85 23.33
CA GLU A 65 -6.28 -10.10 24.07
C GLU A 65 -5.83 -11.25 23.16
N GLU A 66 -6.46 -11.40 22.00
CA GLU A 66 -6.13 -12.45 21.03
C GLU A 66 -4.69 -12.30 20.51
N VAL A 67 -4.32 -11.12 20.01
CA VAL A 67 -2.99 -10.88 19.48
C VAL A 67 -1.93 -11.00 20.58
N LYS A 68 -2.23 -10.54 21.80
CA LYS A 68 -1.31 -10.67 22.93
C LYS A 68 -1.04 -12.13 23.29
N ALA A 69 -2.08 -12.96 23.32
CA ALA A 69 -1.94 -14.39 23.56
C ALA A 69 -1.07 -15.06 22.48
N LEU A 70 -1.34 -14.76 21.20
CA LEU A 70 -0.58 -15.30 20.07
C LEU A 70 0.90 -14.91 20.12
N LEU A 71 1.20 -13.62 20.34
CA LEU A 71 2.59 -13.15 20.43
C LEU A 71 3.32 -13.75 21.63
N SER A 72 2.64 -13.83 22.79
CA SER A 72 3.22 -14.38 24.04
C SER A 72 3.56 -15.86 23.95
N ALA A 73 2.94 -16.62 23.03
CA ALA A 73 3.26 -18.02 22.81
C ALA A 73 4.65 -18.25 22.17
N TYR A 74 5.21 -17.23 21.50
CA TYR A 74 6.44 -17.37 20.72
C TYR A 74 7.54 -16.38 21.10
N LEU A 75 7.17 -15.21 21.64
CA LEU A 75 8.07 -14.11 21.94
C LEU A 75 8.26 -13.95 23.45
N ASP A 76 9.35 -13.28 23.84
CA ASP A 76 9.58 -13.00 25.26
C ASP A 76 8.58 -11.97 25.80
N LYS A 77 8.27 -12.10 27.08
CA LYS A 77 7.26 -11.28 27.77
C LYS A 77 7.53 -9.78 27.63
N GLU A 78 8.77 -9.35 27.83
CA GLU A 78 9.12 -7.93 27.83
C GLU A 78 8.93 -7.30 26.45
N SER A 79 9.29 -8.00 25.37
CA SER A 79 9.09 -7.51 24.00
C SER A 79 7.59 -7.40 23.65
N VAL A 80 6.78 -8.37 24.09
CA VAL A 80 5.32 -8.32 23.89
C VAL A 80 4.70 -7.18 24.68
N GLU A 81 5.04 -7.04 25.97
CA GLU A 81 4.56 -5.93 26.80
C GLU A 81 4.94 -4.58 26.21
N LYS A 82 6.19 -4.44 25.74
CA LYS A 82 6.65 -3.18 25.12
C LYS A 82 5.89 -2.85 23.83
N PHE A 83 5.57 -3.86 23.02
CA PHE A 83 4.75 -3.66 21.83
C PHE A 83 3.34 -3.17 22.19
N PHE A 84 2.70 -3.77 23.20
CA PHE A 84 1.38 -3.35 23.64
C PHE A 84 1.36 -1.99 24.34
N GLU A 85 2.46 -1.55 24.96
CA GLU A 85 2.59 -0.15 25.40
C GLU A 85 2.44 0.82 24.23
N PHE A 86 3.08 0.54 23.08
CA PHE A 86 2.95 1.39 21.89
C PHE A 86 1.54 1.36 21.29
N VAL A 87 0.91 0.17 21.27
CA VAL A 87 -0.48 0.02 20.80
C VAL A 87 -1.44 0.81 21.70
N ASN A 88 -1.28 0.69 23.02
CA ASN A 88 -2.16 1.37 23.97
C ASN A 88 -1.99 2.89 23.92
N ASP A 89 -0.75 3.40 23.89
CA ASP A 89 -0.47 4.84 23.76
C ASP A 89 -1.14 5.42 22.50
N TYR A 90 -1.00 4.72 21.36
CA TYR A 90 -1.68 5.10 20.13
C TYR A 90 -3.20 5.09 20.26
N ASN A 91 -3.78 3.99 20.75
CA ASN A 91 -5.22 3.85 20.90
C ASN A 91 -5.83 4.88 21.86
N GLU A 92 -5.16 5.21 22.96
CA GLU A 92 -5.58 6.24 23.92
C GLU A 92 -5.65 7.64 23.30
N ILE A 93 -4.79 7.91 22.32
CA ILE A 93 -4.69 9.23 21.68
C ILE A 93 -5.66 9.36 20.51
N VAL A 94 -5.71 8.38 19.62
CA VAL A 94 -6.50 8.49 18.39
C VAL A 94 -7.95 8.00 18.57
N GLY A 95 -8.21 7.19 19.59
CA GLY A 95 -9.51 6.58 19.88
C GLY A 95 -10.04 5.77 18.68
N GLU A 96 -11.35 5.82 18.47
CA GLU A 96 -12.03 5.14 17.36
C GLU A 96 -11.92 5.88 16.01
N THR A 97 -10.95 6.79 15.85
CA THR A 97 -10.81 7.57 14.62
C THR A 97 -10.31 6.68 13.46
N GLY A 98 -11.25 6.00 12.80
CA GLY A 98 -11.00 5.18 11.61
C GLY A 98 -10.21 3.88 11.88
N LEU A 99 -10.09 3.46 13.14
CA LEU A 99 -9.43 2.21 13.50
C LEU A 99 -10.42 1.04 13.49
N GLN A 100 -10.02 -0.05 12.83
CA GLN A 100 -10.76 -1.31 12.82
C GLN A 100 -10.50 -2.10 14.11
N GLY A 101 -11.49 -2.20 15.00
CA GLY A 101 -11.37 -2.96 16.25
C GLY A 101 -11.32 -4.47 16.04
N ASP A 102 -12.44 -5.09 15.69
CA ASP A 102 -12.50 -6.53 15.47
C ASP A 102 -11.77 -6.95 14.19
N PHE A 103 -11.37 -8.23 14.12
CA PHE A 103 -10.90 -8.82 12.87
C PHE A 103 -12.02 -8.78 11.82
N ALA A 104 -11.78 -8.09 10.71
CA ALA A 104 -12.70 -7.97 9.59
C ALA A 104 -12.00 -8.34 8.28
N SER A 105 -12.76 -8.70 7.24
CA SER A 105 -12.19 -8.96 5.92
C SER A 105 -11.37 -7.76 5.44
N PHE A 106 -10.11 -8.01 5.11
CA PHE A 106 -9.20 -6.98 4.63
C PHE A 106 -9.65 -6.50 3.25
N THR A 107 -9.84 -5.20 3.14
CA THR A 107 -10.07 -4.52 1.87
C THR A 107 -9.02 -3.42 1.71
N LYS A 108 -9.42 -2.16 1.60
CA LYS A 108 -8.54 -0.99 1.68
C LYS A 108 -8.89 -0.26 2.98
N THR A 109 -7.89 0.12 3.75
CA THR A 109 -8.09 0.99 4.91
C THR A 109 -7.95 2.45 4.49
N GLU A 110 -8.84 3.31 4.98
CA GLU A 110 -8.73 4.76 4.86
C GLU A 110 -8.78 5.36 6.26
N TYR A 111 -7.74 6.11 6.60
CA TYR A 111 -7.61 6.77 7.91
C TYR A 111 -7.81 8.27 7.74
N ASP A 112 -8.43 8.90 8.74
CA ASP A 112 -8.46 10.35 8.87
C ASP A 112 -7.10 10.83 9.39
N VAL A 113 -6.13 10.92 8.48
CA VAL A 113 -4.74 11.27 8.78
C VAL A 113 -4.63 12.65 9.41
N GLU A 114 -5.44 13.62 8.97
CA GLU A 114 -5.44 14.97 9.52
C GLU A 114 -5.89 14.97 10.98
N LYS A 115 -7.00 14.29 11.30
CA LYS A 115 -7.48 14.16 12.67
C LYS A 115 -6.51 13.38 13.55
N ILE A 116 -5.99 12.26 13.06
CA ILE A 116 -4.98 11.46 13.78
C ILE A 116 -3.75 12.31 14.08
N SER A 117 -3.21 13.02 13.08
CA SER A 117 -2.03 13.86 13.26
C SER A 117 -2.30 15.01 14.24
N SER A 118 -3.48 15.61 14.21
CA SER A 118 -3.87 16.66 15.15
C SER A 118 -3.93 16.15 16.60
N LEU A 119 -4.58 15.00 16.82
CA LEU A 119 -4.66 14.35 18.14
C LEU A 119 -3.26 13.97 18.67
N TRP A 120 -2.44 13.39 17.80
CA TRP A 120 -1.09 12.98 18.14
C TRP A 120 -0.20 14.18 18.51
N ASN A 121 -0.19 15.22 17.68
CA ASN A 121 0.59 16.43 17.93
C ASN A 121 0.12 17.15 19.21
N ALA A 122 -1.17 17.12 19.52
CA ALA A 122 -1.70 17.69 20.76
C ALA A 122 -1.15 16.99 22.02
N LYS A 123 -0.87 15.68 21.95
CA LYS A 123 -0.33 14.89 23.06
C LYS A 123 1.20 14.89 23.12
N HIS A 124 1.86 14.72 21.97
CA HIS A 124 3.31 14.45 21.88
C HIS A 124 4.12 15.58 21.25
N GLY A 125 3.48 16.68 20.82
CA GLY A 125 4.15 17.78 20.12
C GLY A 125 4.76 17.30 18.81
N ASP A 126 6.03 17.64 18.60
CA ASP A 126 6.77 17.44 17.35
C ASP A 126 7.21 15.98 17.13
N PHE A 127 6.97 15.10 18.10
CA PHE A 127 7.31 13.70 17.99
C PHE A 127 6.36 12.98 17.04
N VAL A 128 6.83 12.63 15.85
CA VAL A 128 6.04 12.00 14.77
C VAL A 128 5.76 10.50 14.96
N GLY A 129 6.11 9.94 16.13
CA GLY A 129 6.00 8.51 16.42
C GLY A 129 7.26 7.71 16.06
N THR A 130 7.16 6.39 16.19
CA THR A 130 8.23 5.44 15.84
C THR A 130 7.97 4.81 14.48
N ASN A 131 9.03 4.69 13.67
CA ASN A 131 8.91 4.03 12.38
C ASN A 131 8.77 2.50 12.51
N CYS A 132 8.31 1.86 11.43
CA CYS A 132 8.07 0.41 11.41
C CYS A 132 9.32 -0.42 11.76
N ARG A 133 10.53 0.05 11.42
CA ARG A 133 11.79 -0.67 11.71
C ARG A 133 12.08 -0.71 13.21
N ILE A 134 11.88 0.41 13.91
CA ILE A 134 12.06 0.50 15.36
C ILE A 134 11.04 -0.40 16.08
N ASN A 135 9.78 -0.37 15.64
CA ASN A 135 8.72 -1.17 16.25
C ASN A 135 8.93 -2.68 16.06
N THR A 136 9.30 -3.10 14.84
CA THR A 136 9.65 -4.51 14.57
C THR A 136 10.86 -4.95 15.38
N TYR A 137 11.89 -4.11 15.50
CA TYR A 137 13.05 -4.44 16.34
C TYR A 137 12.67 -4.55 17.82
N ALA A 138 11.86 -3.64 18.36
CA ALA A 138 11.41 -3.71 19.74
C ALA A 138 10.70 -5.03 20.05
N LEU A 139 9.89 -5.55 19.12
CA LEU A 139 9.17 -6.81 19.24
C LEU A 139 10.07 -8.06 19.07
N LEU A 140 11.10 -7.98 18.22
CA LEU A 140 11.87 -9.16 17.77
C LEU A 140 13.34 -9.17 18.22
N LYS A 141 13.81 -8.16 18.97
CA LYS A 141 15.23 -8.00 19.36
C LYS A 141 15.86 -9.26 19.96
N ASN A 142 15.09 -10.06 20.70
CA ASN A 142 15.56 -11.29 21.36
C ASN A 142 15.43 -12.55 20.48
N LYS A 143 14.91 -12.41 19.26
CA LYS A 143 14.75 -13.49 18.26
C LYS A 143 15.63 -13.30 17.03
N ILE A 144 16.35 -12.18 16.95
CA ILE A 144 17.22 -11.86 15.83
C ILE A 144 18.68 -11.92 16.30
N THR A 145 19.49 -12.68 15.58
CA THR A 145 20.96 -12.69 15.77
C THR A 145 21.58 -11.72 14.77
N ILE A 146 22.31 -10.73 15.25
CA ILE A 146 23.09 -9.81 14.41
C ILE A 146 24.54 -10.32 14.37
N PRO A 147 25.02 -10.86 13.25
CA PRO A 147 26.41 -11.28 13.12
C PRO A 147 27.34 -10.05 13.18
N LYS A 148 28.54 -10.26 13.74
CA LYS A 148 29.60 -9.26 13.76
C LYS A 148 30.35 -9.20 12.44
#